data_AF-A0A9E6CKP3-F1
#
_entry.id   AF-A0A9E6CKP3-F1
#
_cell.length_a   1.000
_cell.length_b   1.000
_cell.length_c   1.000
_cell.angle_alpha   90.00
_cell.angle_beta   90.00
_cell.angle_gamma   90.00
#
_symmetry.space_group_name_H-M   'P 1'
#
loop_
_entity.id
_entity.type
_entity.pdbx_description
1 polymer ?
#
loop_
_entity_poly.entity_id
_entity_poly.type
_entity_poly.pdbx_seq_one_letter_code
_entity_poly.pdbx_strand_id
1 'polypeptide(L)'
;MSNRPTASIKKLFGYKMFFAVNIGILLLLGLSFGREFVRSSAISKEISALENEKAQLEEKNLSLGAYQEYLETEAFLEYEAREKFGLQRPGETQVYIEEESAPVDAESAVALFADGVVVEPTWKLWMWYFFDPDALSEYVAT
;
A
#
# COMPACT_ATOMS: atom_id res chain seq x y z
N MET A 1 64.22 21.28 -69.50
CA MET A 1 63.24 22.22 -68.91
C MET A 1 62.47 21.47 -67.84
N SER A 2 62.78 21.67 -66.56
CA SER A 2 62.14 20.96 -65.44
C SER A 2 61.32 21.96 -64.63
N ASN A 3 59.99 21.84 -64.69
CA ASN A 3 59.07 22.67 -63.92
C ASN A 3 58.47 21.85 -62.77
N ARG A 4 58.56 22.43 -61.57
CA ARG A 4 58.34 21.84 -60.26
C ARG A 4 56.84 21.74 -59.90
N PRO A 5 56.35 20.60 -59.37
CA PRO A 5 55.03 20.53 -58.75
C PRO A 5 55.10 20.70 -57.22
N THR A 6 55.73 21.78 -56.71
CA THR A 6 55.91 21.98 -55.26
C THR A 6 54.80 22.80 -54.59
N ALA A 7 53.90 23.41 -55.37
CA ALA A 7 52.85 24.31 -54.85
C ALA A 7 51.64 23.55 -54.27
N SER A 8 51.27 22.40 -54.84
CA SER A 8 50.05 21.67 -54.45
C SER A 8 50.20 20.91 -53.12
N ILE A 9 51.41 20.39 -52.83
CA ILE A 9 51.69 19.67 -51.58
C ILE A 9 51.66 20.61 -50.37
N LYS A 10 52.18 21.84 -50.51
CA LYS A 10 52.12 22.87 -49.44
C LYS A 10 50.68 23.30 -49.13
N LYS A 11 49.82 23.42 -50.15
CA LYS A 11 48.39 23.77 -49.96
C LYS A 11 47.61 22.66 -49.24
N LEU A 12 47.86 21.39 -49.59
CA LEU A 12 47.25 20.24 -48.93
C LEU A 12 47.71 20.09 -47.47
N PHE A 13 48.98 20.35 -47.18
CA PHE A 13 49.49 20.32 -45.81
C PHE A 13 48.87 21.44 -44.93
N GLY A 14 48.68 22.64 -45.50
CA GLY A 14 47.97 23.73 -44.82
C GLY A 14 46.50 23.40 -44.52
N TYR A 15 45.78 22.77 -45.46
CA TYR A 15 44.38 22.38 -45.26
C TYR A 15 44.23 21.25 -44.22
N LYS A 16 45.14 20.26 -44.22
CA LYS A 16 45.19 19.20 -43.20
C LYS A 16 45.48 19.75 -41.81
N MET A 17 46.42 20.70 -41.70
CA MET A 17 46.73 21.38 -40.43
C MET A 17 45.53 22.22 -39.95
N PHE A 18 44.91 22.98 -40.85
CA PHE A 18 43.71 23.77 -40.53
C PHE A 18 42.56 22.88 -40.03
N PHE A 19 42.33 21.74 -40.68
CA PHE A 19 41.32 20.78 -40.28
C PHE A 19 41.63 20.14 -38.91
N ALA A 20 42.89 19.81 -38.65
CA ALA A 20 43.33 19.27 -37.36
C ALA A 20 43.15 20.28 -36.22
N VAL A 21 43.46 21.56 -36.45
CA VAL A 21 43.22 22.63 -35.47
C VAL A 21 41.74 22.81 -35.19
N ASN A 22 40.89 22.80 -36.23
CA ASN A 22 39.44 22.88 -36.06
C ASN A 22 38.89 21.71 -35.25
N ILE A 23 39.32 20.47 -35.55
CA ILE A 23 38.97 19.29 -34.75
C ILE A 23 39.43 19.45 -33.30
N GLY A 24 40.64 19.95 -33.07
CA GLY A 24 41.15 20.21 -31.72
C GLY A 24 40.26 21.19 -30.95
N ILE A 25 39.85 22.30 -31.57
CA ILE A 25 38.93 23.28 -30.98
C ILE A 25 37.57 22.64 -30.70
N LEU A 26 37.04 21.85 -31.65
CA LEU A 26 35.73 21.21 -31.53
C LEU A 26 35.70 20.17 -30.42
N LEU A 27 36.78 19.42 -30.24
CA LEU A 27 36.95 18.49 -29.10
C LEU A 27 37.05 19.23 -27.77
N LEU A 28 37.79 20.35 -27.72
CA LEU A 28 37.95 21.15 -26.51
C LEU A 28 36.59 21.74 -26.07
N LEU A 29 35.82 22.27 -27.02
CA LEU A 29 34.45 22.72 -26.80
C LEU A 29 33.55 21.54 -26.38
N GLY A 30 33.57 20.43 -27.10
CA GLY A 30 32.76 19.25 -26.78
C GLY A 30 33.01 18.72 -25.35
N LEU A 31 34.26 18.67 -24.91
CA LEU A 31 34.61 18.26 -23.54
C LEU A 31 34.15 19.28 -22.49
N SER A 32 34.30 20.57 -22.76
CA SER A 32 33.88 21.63 -21.84
C SER A 32 32.36 21.67 -21.68
N PHE A 33 31.62 21.60 -22.79
CA PHE A 33 30.15 21.61 -22.79
C PHE A 33 29.56 20.30 -22.27
N GLY A 34 30.16 19.16 -22.61
CA GLY A 34 29.70 17.85 -22.16
C GLY A 34 29.70 17.74 -20.64
N ARG A 35 30.75 18.21 -19.97
CA ARG A 35 30.84 18.16 -18.50
C ARG A 35 29.79 19.04 -17.83
N GLU A 36 29.55 20.25 -18.34
CA GLU A 36 28.56 21.16 -17.77
C GLU A 36 27.13 20.66 -18.01
N PHE A 37 26.85 20.10 -19.19
CA PHE A 37 25.55 19.53 -19.50
C PHE A 37 25.19 18.35 -18.59
N VAL A 38 26.14 17.45 -18.34
CA VAL A 38 25.96 16.33 -17.40
C VAL A 38 25.69 16.85 -15.99
N ARG A 39 26.45 17.86 -15.54
CA ARG A 39 26.28 18.46 -14.21
C ARG A 39 24.92 19.13 -14.05
N SER A 40 24.50 19.92 -15.03
CA SER A 40 23.19 20.58 -15.01
C SER A 40 22.06 19.55 -14.98
N SER A 41 22.14 18.49 -15.78
CA SER A 41 21.13 17.42 -15.78
C SER A 41 21.07 16.67 -14.44
N ALA A 42 22.23 16.42 -13.81
CA ALA A 42 22.27 15.80 -12.48
C ALA A 42 21.60 16.68 -11.42
N ILE A 43 21.89 17.97 -11.40
CA ILE A 43 21.28 18.93 -10.47
C ILE A 43 19.76 19.00 -10.68
N SER A 44 19.29 19.08 -11.92
CA SER A 44 17.84 19.11 -12.19
C SER A 44 17.13 17.83 -11.74
N LYS A 45 17.77 16.67 -11.87
CA LYS A 45 17.22 15.40 -11.34
C LYS A 45 17.15 15.41 -9.82
N GLU A 46 18.18 15.93 -9.16
CA GLU A 46 18.21 16.04 -7.70
C GLU A 46 17.14 17.01 -7.18
N ILE A 47 16.95 18.15 -7.84
CA ILE A 47 15.85 19.08 -7.54
C ILE A 47 14.50 18.38 -7.68
N SER A 48 14.26 17.68 -8.79
CA SER A 48 13.00 16.98 -9.00
C SER A 48 12.78 15.85 -7.97
N ALA A 49 13.85 15.15 -7.56
CA ALA A 49 13.77 14.14 -6.52
C ALA A 49 13.40 14.76 -5.15
N LEU A 50 14.05 15.86 -4.78
CA LEU A 50 13.77 16.59 -3.53
C LEU A 50 12.35 17.19 -3.52
N GLU A 51 11.88 17.72 -4.64
CA GLU A 51 10.50 18.23 -4.77
C GLU A 51 9.47 17.11 -4.58
N ASN A 52 9.71 15.93 -5.17
CA ASN A 52 8.85 14.77 -4.97
C ASN A 52 8.88 14.26 -3.53
N GLU A 53 10.05 14.23 -2.89
CA GLU A 53 10.18 13.84 -1.49
C GLU A 53 9.42 14.79 -0.57
N LYS A 54 9.52 16.10 -0.82
CA LYS A 54 8.75 17.12 -0.10
C LYS A 54 7.24 16.90 -0.25
N ALA A 55 6.76 16.66 -1.47
CA ALA A 55 5.33 16.41 -1.71
C ALA A 55 4.82 15.17 -0.96
N GLN A 56 5.61 14.09 -0.95
CA GLN A 56 5.28 12.87 -0.19
C GLN A 56 5.26 13.11 1.32
N LEU A 57 6.19 13.93 1.84
CA LEU A 57 6.22 14.29 3.25
C LEU A 57 5.03 15.17 3.64
N GLU A 58 4.62 16.10 2.78
CA GLU A 58 3.43 16.92 3.00
C GLU A 58 2.15 16.07 3.03
N GLU A 59 1.99 15.14 2.10
CA GLU A 59 0.87 14.18 2.08
C GLU A 59 0.85 13.30 3.35
N LYS A 60 2.02 12.80 3.76
CA LYS A 60 2.16 12.05 5.02
C LYS A 60 1.79 12.90 6.22
N ASN A 61 2.20 14.16 6.26
CA ASN A 61 1.85 15.05 7.36
C ASN A 61 0.33 15.29 7.44
N LEU A 62 -0.32 15.55 6.29
CA LEU A 62 -1.77 15.71 6.21
C LEU A 62 -2.52 14.45 6.69
N SER A 63 -2.10 13.26 6.24
CA SER A 63 -2.73 12.00 6.65
C SER A 63 -2.52 11.70 8.14
N LEU A 64 -1.34 11.99 8.69
CA LEU A 64 -1.07 11.86 10.12
C LEU A 64 -1.91 12.85 10.95
N GLY A 65 -2.08 14.08 10.47
CA GLY A 65 -2.96 15.08 11.09
C GLY A 65 -4.42 14.62 11.13
N ALA A 66 -4.94 14.11 10.01
CA ALA A 66 -6.30 13.56 9.95
C ALA A 66 -6.48 12.33 10.85
N TYR A 67 -5.46 11.48 10.97
CA TYR A 67 -5.48 10.34 11.88
C TYR A 67 -5.46 10.79 13.35
N GLN A 68 -4.65 11.79 13.68
CA GLN A 68 -4.64 12.37 15.02
C GLN A 68 -6.03 12.94 15.37
N GLU A 69 -6.63 13.71 14.47
CA GLU A 69 -7.98 14.25 14.66
C GLU A 69 -9.01 13.15 14.89
N TYR A 70 -8.94 12.05 14.13
CA TYR A 70 -9.78 10.88 14.34
C TYR A 70 -9.63 10.27 15.75
N LEU A 71 -8.40 10.12 16.23
CA LEU A 71 -8.15 9.59 17.59
C LEU A 71 -8.67 10.52 18.69
N GLU A 72 -8.73 11.82 18.44
CA GLU A 72 -9.28 12.82 19.37
C GLU A 72 -10.82 12.85 19.37
N THR A 73 -11.49 12.19 18.43
CA THR A 73 -12.96 12.17 18.38
C THR A 73 -13.56 11.38 19.54
N GLU A 74 -14.72 11.84 20.02
CA GLU A 74 -15.49 11.14 21.06
C GLU A 74 -15.89 9.72 20.64
N ALA A 75 -16.14 9.49 19.34
CA ALA A 75 -16.50 8.18 18.83
C ALA A 75 -15.36 7.15 19.00
N PHE A 76 -14.12 7.57 18.75
CA PHE A 76 -12.95 6.72 18.97
C PHE A 76 -12.72 6.47 20.46
N LEU A 77 -12.78 7.52 21.28
CA LEU A 77 -12.64 7.41 22.73
C LEU A 77 -13.71 6.51 23.34
N GLU A 78 -14.96 6.60 22.88
CA GLU A 78 -16.05 5.74 23.32
C GLU A 78 -15.81 4.28 22.91
N TYR A 79 -15.37 4.04 21.67
CA TYR A 79 -15.03 2.71 21.20
C TYR A 79 -13.92 2.08 22.04
N GLU A 80 -12.84 2.81 22.31
CA GLU A 80 -11.73 2.32 23.12
C GLU A 80 -12.15 2.14 24.60
N ALA A 81 -12.97 3.05 25.15
CA ALA A 81 -13.51 2.95 26.50
C ALA A 81 -14.36 1.68 26.70
N ARG A 82 -15.21 1.35 25.71
CA ARG A 82 -16.02 0.12 25.69
C ARG A 82 -15.13 -1.12 25.54
N GLU A 83 -14.19 -1.11 24.59
CA GLU A 83 -13.36 -2.27 24.27
C GLU A 83 -12.36 -2.60 25.39
N LYS A 84 -11.63 -1.60 25.90
CA LYS A 84 -10.54 -1.80 26.86
C LYS A 84 -11.01 -1.80 28.30
N PHE A 85 -12.02 -1.00 28.63
CA PHE A 85 -12.41 -0.76 30.02
C PHE A 85 -13.85 -1.22 30.31
N GLY A 86 -14.59 -1.72 29.31
CA GLY A 86 -16.00 -2.12 29.49
C GLY A 86 -16.91 -0.96 29.94
N LEU A 87 -16.47 0.28 29.70
CA LEU A 87 -17.18 1.49 30.16
C LEU A 87 -18.39 1.77 29.27
N GLN A 88 -19.42 2.38 29.86
CA GLN A 88 -20.70 2.69 29.24
C GLN A 88 -21.01 4.17 29.40
N ARG A 89 -21.86 4.72 28.54
CA ARG A 89 -22.30 6.11 28.70
C ARG A 89 -23.19 6.26 29.95
N PRO A 90 -23.20 7.44 30.60
CA PRO A 90 -24.13 7.70 31.70
C PRO A 90 -25.57 7.52 31.22
N GLY A 91 -26.28 6.54 31.78
CA GLY A 91 -27.67 6.19 31.42
C GLY A 91 -27.84 4.96 30.52
N GLU A 92 -26.75 4.33 30.06
CA GLU A 92 -26.81 3.00 29.46
C GLU A 92 -26.99 1.91 30.54
N THR A 93 -27.76 0.85 30.21
CA THR A 93 -27.98 -0.28 31.12
C THR A 93 -27.19 -1.48 30.62
N GLN A 94 -26.22 -1.94 31.44
CA GLN A 94 -25.50 -3.17 31.16
C GLN A 94 -26.43 -4.37 31.35
N VAL A 95 -26.72 -5.09 30.28
CA VAL A 95 -27.37 -6.39 30.39
C VAL A 95 -26.26 -7.42 30.57
N TYR A 96 -26.04 -7.85 31.80
CA TYR A 96 -25.25 -9.05 32.05
C TYR A 96 -26.15 -10.24 31.72
N ILE A 97 -25.81 -10.95 30.66
CA ILE A 97 -26.37 -12.28 30.43
C ILE A 97 -25.63 -13.17 31.42
N GLU A 98 -26.20 -13.32 32.61
CA GLU A 98 -25.84 -14.48 33.42
C GLU A 98 -26.16 -15.68 32.55
N GLU A 99 -25.13 -16.48 32.22
CA GLU A 99 -25.38 -17.90 32.02
C GLU A 99 -25.89 -18.38 33.37
N GLU A 100 -27.19 -18.17 33.62
CA GLU A 100 -27.95 -19.05 34.45
C GLU A 100 -27.86 -20.38 33.70
N SER A 101 -26.75 -21.08 33.96
CA SER A 101 -26.84 -22.50 34.22
C SER A 101 -27.85 -22.62 35.36
N ALA A 102 -29.13 -22.51 35.00
CA ALA A 102 -30.13 -23.37 35.59
C ALA A 102 -29.42 -24.72 35.69
N PRO A 103 -29.43 -25.38 36.85
CA PRO A 103 -28.90 -26.71 36.95
C PRO A 103 -29.72 -27.53 35.97
N VAL A 104 -29.25 -27.60 34.72
CA VAL A 104 -29.67 -28.61 33.78
C VAL A 104 -29.10 -29.81 34.47
N ASP A 105 -29.96 -30.52 35.20
CA ASP A 105 -29.61 -31.78 35.83
C ASP A 105 -28.74 -32.50 34.82
N ALA A 106 -27.50 -32.76 35.19
CA ALA A 106 -26.56 -33.40 34.27
C ALA A 106 -27.16 -34.73 33.75
N GLU A 107 -28.10 -35.32 34.49
CA GLU A 107 -28.95 -36.42 34.04
C GLU A 107 -29.92 -36.05 32.90
N SER A 108 -30.55 -34.87 32.89
CA SER A 108 -31.42 -34.40 31.78
C SER A 108 -30.62 -33.92 30.56
N ALA A 109 -29.48 -33.26 30.75
CA ALA A 109 -28.58 -32.91 29.66
C ALA A 109 -27.97 -34.15 29.03
N VAL A 110 -27.50 -35.10 29.84
CA VAL A 110 -27.00 -36.38 29.34
C VAL A 110 -28.14 -37.19 28.75
N ALA A 111 -29.37 -37.20 29.29
CA ALA A 111 -30.51 -37.90 28.68
C ALA A 111 -30.89 -37.37 27.28
N LEU A 112 -30.72 -36.07 27.01
CA LEU A 112 -30.91 -35.48 25.67
C LEU A 112 -29.85 -35.94 24.65
N PHE A 113 -28.68 -36.39 25.10
CA PHE A 113 -27.59 -36.88 24.25
C PHE A 113 -27.28 -38.39 24.44
N ALA A 114 -27.96 -39.07 25.37
CA ALA A 114 -27.70 -40.46 25.76
C ALA A 114 -28.65 -41.45 25.11
N ASP A 115 -29.78 -40.98 24.58
CA ASP A 115 -30.41 -41.73 23.49
C ASP A 115 -29.65 -41.40 22.22
N GLY A 116 -29.32 -42.41 21.42
CA GLY A 116 -28.48 -42.31 20.22
C GLY A 116 -29.10 -41.50 19.08
N VAL A 117 -29.60 -40.31 19.37
CA VAL A 117 -30.17 -39.35 18.44
C VAL A 117 -29.03 -38.90 17.53
N VAL A 118 -29.08 -39.39 16.30
CA VAL A 118 -28.19 -38.97 15.22
C VAL A 118 -28.57 -37.53 14.89
N VAL A 119 -27.91 -36.57 15.55
CA VAL A 119 -28.05 -35.15 15.22
C VAL A 119 -27.40 -34.95 13.85
N GLU A 120 -28.21 -34.54 12.87
CA GLU A 120 -27.72 -34.26 11.53
C GLU A 120 -26.67 -33.13 11.58
N PRO A 121 -25.60 -33.20 10.76
CA PRO A 121 -24.51 -32.25 10.85
C PRO A 121 -24.98 -30.83 10.50
N THR A 122 -24.48 -29.84 11.24
CA THR A 122 -25.00 -28.46 11.27
C THR A 122 -25.11 -27.78 9.90
N TRP A 123 -24.23 -28.11 8.95
CA TRP A 123 -24.24 -27.55 7.59
C TRP A 123 -25.49 -27.97 6.78
N LYS A 124 -26.04 -29.16 7.04
CA LYS A 124 -27.22 -29.68 6.35
C LYS A 124 -28.48 -28.91 6.76
N LEU A 125 -28.58 -28.54 8.04
CA LEU A 125 -29.63 -27.68 8.58
C LEU A 125 -29.63 -26.30 7.90
N TRP A 126 -28.43 -25.71 7.69
CA TRP A 126 -28.30 -24.45 6.95
C TRP A 126 -28.72 -24.61 5.48
N MET A 127 -28.36 -25.72 4.84
CA MET A 127 -28.78 -25.98 3.46
C MET A 127 -30.31 -26.02 3.35
N TRP A 128 -31.00 -26.74 4.24
CA TRP A 128 -32.46 -26.80 4.24
C TRP A 128 -33.10 -25.44 4.54
N TYR A 129 -32.57 -24.69 5.52
CA TYR A 129 -33.07 -23.35 5.81
C TYR A 129 -33.11 -22.43 4.58
N PHE A 130 -32.08 -22.49 3.73
CA PHE A 130 -31.98 -21.63 2.54
C PHE A 130 -32.64 -22.21 1.29
N PHE A 131 -32.70 -23.53 1.14
CA PHE A 131 -33.05 -24.17 -0.14
C PHE A 131 -34.19 -25.18 -0.06
N ASP A 132 -34.57 -25.66 1.12
CA ASP A 132 -35.67 -26.63 1.31
C ASP A 132 -36.29 -26.48 2.73
N PRO A 133 -37.16 -25.48 2.93
CA PRO A 133 -37.70 -25.15 4.25
C PRO A 133 -38.68 -26.21 4.78
N ASP A 134 -39.28 -27.00 3.88
CA ASP A 134 -40.23 -28.05 4.26
C ASP A 134 -39.50 -29.19 4.97
N ALA A 135 -38.33 -29.60 4.46
CA ALA A 135 -37.47 -30.61 5.10
C ALA A 135 -36.96 -30.19 6.50
N LEU A 136 -36.72 -28.89 6.71
CA LEU A 136 -36.35 -28.35 8.03
C LEU A 136 -37.53 -28.40 9.01
N SER A 137 -38.74 -28.10 8.54
CA SER A 137 -39.93 -28.13 9.39
C SER A 137 -40.27 -29.54 9.87
N GLU A 138 -40.03 -30.56 9.05
CA GLU A 138 -40.25 -31.97 9.40
C GLU A 138 -39.21 -32.48 10.40
N TYR A 139 -37.93 -32.12 10.22
CA TYR A 139 -36.85 -32.47 11.15
C TYR A 139 -37.04 -31.87 12.55
N VAL A 140 -37.50 -30.62 12.64
CA VAL A 140 -37.75 -29.93 13.92
C VAL A 140 -39.01 -30.45 14.61
N ALA A 141 -39.92 -31.11 13.87
CA ALA A 141 -41.16 -31.66 14.40
C ALA A 141 -41.03 -33.11 14.96
N THR A 142 -39.92 -33.80 14.67
CA THR A 142 -39.52 -35.09 15.26
C THR A 142 -38.78 -34.92 16.57
#